data_AF-A0A8S3Z3H9-F1
#
_entry.id   AF-A0A8S3Z3H9-F1
#
_cell.length_a   1.000
_cell.length_b   1.000
_cell.length_c   1.000
_cell.angle_alpha   90.00
_cell.angle_beta   90.00
_cell.angle_gamma   90.00
#
_symmetry.space_group_name_H-M   'P 1'
#
loop_
_entity.id
_entity.type
_entity.pdbx_description
1 polymer ?
#
loop_
_entity_poly.entity_id
_entity_poly.type
_entity_poly.pdbx_seq_one_letter_code
_entity_poly.pdbx_strand_id
1 'polypeptide(L)'
;MDSVSASLMQEKGQYHLFFSHCPQDRQWVEHLIAELQSPPYNYLCTVLRAAMLSQQVVLVLSRHYLQGTWASFEKTMRQLSQMSQYHHQVLAVLLEDCDIPESIGSFYCLEARAPDFFLAFTSRFQSTTSNGTILAVCRLHLCVGWNSFLTPVDGSCLDTSPSLSSHGIGMEKTELAEIVSQVSAVIDSSNKLPWILSAQPLAVLLLCLLLWLPACVAIIVVHLDELSGIALPVRLTVFLFPLGLVVGGYLIKWRRSYWMRKVVQLLVQNCVEVNQAFYFQGRPLFVTSAHLRANMFSIYFVYFDATDCV
;
A
#
# COMPACT_ATOMS: atom_id res chain seq x y z
N MET A 1 -16.15 17.19 -9.76
CA MET A 1 -16.98 16.07 -10.24
C MET A 1 -16.16 14.84 -10.01
N ASP A 2 -16.26 14.30 -8.80
CA ASP A 2 -15.40 13.21 -8.34
C ASP A 2 -15.87 11.91 -9.00
N SER A 3 -14.94 11.26 -9.70
CA SER A 3 -15.25 10.05 -10.46
C SER A 3 -15.43 8.88 -9.51
N VAL A 4 -16.67 8.44 -9.35
CA VAL A 4 -17.01 7.25 -8.58
C VAL A 4 -16.57 6.01 -9.34
N SER A 5 -15.71 5.20 -8.74
CA SER A 5 -15.26 3.92 -9.30
C SER A 5 -15.09 2.86 -8.21
N ALA A 6 -15.36 1.60 -8.59
CA ALA A 6 -15.35 0.45 -7.69
C ALA A 6 -13.95 0.07 -7.20
N SER A 7 -13.87 -0.44 -5.96
CA SER A 7 -12.65 -1.04 -5.38
C SER A 7 -12.11 -2.21 -6.21
N LEU A 8 -10.83 -2.59 -6.10
CA LEU A 8 -10.29 -3.74 -6.84
C LEU A 8 -10.28 -5.00 -5.97
N MET A 9 -10.82 -6.10 -6.48
CA MET A 9 -11.08 -7.34 -5.72
C MET A 9 -9.87 -8.27 -5.79
N GLN A 10 -9.39 -8.73 -4.62
CA GLN A 10 -8.16 -9.52 -4.51
C GLN A 10 -8.32 -11.02 -4.83
N GLU A 11 -9.54 -11.55 -4.88
CA GLU A 11 -9.78 -12.99 -5.10
C GLU A 11 -10.78 -13.28 -6.24
N LYS A 12 -10.49 -14.34 -7.01
CA LYS A 12 -11.41 -14.86 -8.03
C LYS A 12 -12.71 -15.31 -7.38
N GLY A 13 -13.83 -14.71 -7.78
CA GLY A 13 -15.19 -15.10 -7.36
C GLY A 13 -15.84 -14.19 -6.32
N GLN A 14 -15.19 -13.11 -5.90
CA GLN A 14 -15.82 -12.10 -5.07
C GLN A 14 -16.59 -11.07 -5.94
N TYR A 15 -17.67 -10.49 -5.40
CA TYR A 15 -18.45 -9.42 -6.04
C TYR A 15 -18.53 -8.16 -5.15
N HIS A 16 -18.64 -6.97 -5.74
CA HIS A 16 -18.81 -5.74 -4.94
C HIS A 16 -20.19 -5.73 -4.31
N LEU A 17 -21.20 -5.93 -5.15
CA LEU A 17 -22.60 -5.77 -4.80
C LEU A 17 -23.37 -7.04 -5.10
N PHE A 18 -24.13 -7.52 -4.12
CA PHE A 18 -25.17 -8.52 -4.33
C PHE A 18 -26.55 -7.87 -4.26
N PHE A 19 -27.36 -8.08 -5.30
CA PHE A 19 -28.73 -7.56 -5.36
C PHE A 19 -29.74 -8.65 -4.98
N SER A 20 -30.37 -8.49 -3.81
CA SER A 20 -31.52 -9.29 -3.39
C SER A 20 -32.79 -8.63 -3.90
N HIS A 21 -33.50 -9.28 -4.82
CA HIS A 21 -34.68 -8.72 -5.49
C HIS A 21 -35.71 -9.83 -5.79
N CYS A 22 -36.94 -9.44 -6.13
CA CYS A 22 -37.97 -10.38 -6.59
C CYS A 22 -38.02 -10.42 -8.13
N PRO A 23 -38.55 -11.49 -8.75
CA PRO A 23 -38.57 -11.62 -10.21
C PRO A 23 -39.25 -10.47 -10.95
N GLN A 24 -40.21 -9.80 -10.31
CA GLN A 24 -40.92 -8.64 -10.86
C GLN A 24 -40.01 -7.41 -11.01
N ASP A 25 -39.05 -7.24 -10.09
CA ASP A 25 -38.14 -6.09 -10.06
C ASP A 25 -36.91 -6.29 -10.95
N ARG A 26 -36.79 -7.45 -11.60
CA ARG A 26 -35.61 -7.88 -12.34
C ARG A 26 -35.16 -6.87 -13.39
N GLN A 27 -36.09 -6.32 -14.16
CA GLN A 27 -35.76 -5.37 -15.23
C GLN A 27 -35.10 -4.09 -14.67
N TRP A 28 -35.59 -3.59 -13.54
CA TRP A 28 -35.03 -2.42 -12.89
C TRP A 28 -33.63 -2.72 -12.34
N VAL A 29 -33.45 -3.89 -11.71
CA VAL A 29 -32.15 -4.32 -11.17
C VAL A 29 -31.12 -4.54 -12.27
N GLU A 30 -31.48 -5.18 -13.38
CA GLU A 30 -30.59 -5.39 -14.52
C GLU A 30 -30.16 -4.06 -15.15
N HIS A 31 -31.06 -3.08 -15.23
CA HIS A 31 -30.71 -1.73 -15.68
C HIS A 31 -29.71 -1.04 -14.76
N LEU A 32 -29.97 -1.07 -13.44
CA LEU A 32 -29.07 -0.49 -12.45
C LEU A 32 -27.70 -1.17 -12.44
N ILE A 33 -27.66 -2.50 -12.56
CA ILE A 33 -26.42 -3.27 -12.66
C ILE A 33 -25.64 -2.88 -13.92
N ALA A 34 -26.31 -2.75 -15.06
CA ALA A 34 -25.66 -2.34 -16.30
C ALA A 34 -25.03 -0.95 -16.17
N GLU A 35 -25.71 -0.02 -15.51
CA GLU A 35 -25.20 1.32 -15.23
C GLU A 35 -23.97 1.28 -14.30
N LEU A 36 -24.04 0.52 -13.19
CA LEU A 36 -22.93 0.34 -12.25
C LEU A 36 -21.72 -0.38 -12.85
N GLN A 37 -21.94 -1.32 -13.76
CA GLN A 37 -20.87 -2.05 -14.46
C GLN A 37 -20.25 -1.22 -15.57
N SER A 38 -20.96 -0.20 -16.08
CA SER A 38 -20.45 0.69 -17.12
C SER A 38 -19.45 1.71 -16.54
N PRO A 39 -18.53 2.24 -17.38
CA PRO A 39 -17.69 3.35 -17.00
C PRO A 39 -18.52 4.60 -16.63
N PRO A 40 -18.13 5.39 -15.61
CA PRO A 40 -16.86 5.32 -14.86
C PRO A 40 -16.83 4.32 -13.70
N TYR A 41 -17.98 3.72 -13.34
CA TYR A 41 -18.17 3.04 -12.06
C TYR A 41 -17.52 1.65 -11.97
N ASN A 42 -17.67 0.81 -13.01
CA ASN A 42 -17.02 -0.51 -13.12
C ASN A 42 -17.25 -1.48 -11.93
N TYR A 43 -18.39 -1.42 -11.23
CA TYR A 43 -18.72 -2.33 -10.13
C TYR A 43 -19.10 -3.73 -10.65
N LEU A 44 -18.33 -4.74 -10.25
CA LEU A 44 -18.74 -6.15 -10.36
C LEU A 44 -19.96 -6.47 -9.47
N CYS A 45 -21.14 -6.48 -10.06
CA CYS A 45 -22.40 -6.82 -9.41
C CYS A 45 -22.83 -8.26 -9.69
N THR A 46 -23.57 -8.88 -8.77
CA THR A 46 -24.21 -10.19 -8.96
C THR A 46 -25.60 -10.26 -8.37
N VAL A 47 -26.39 -11.20 -8.91
CA VAL A 47 -27.79 -11.45 -8.55
C VAL A 47 -27.98 -12.92 -8.12
N LEU A 48 -27.01 -13.78 -8.41
CA LEU A 48 -27.01 -15.19 -8.03
C LEU A 48 -26.62 -15.31 -6.55
N ARG A 49 -27.07 -16.39 -5.88
CA ARG A 49 -26.87 -16.72 -4.44
C ARG A 49 -25.40 -16.69 -4.00
N ALA A 50 -24.83 -15.51 -3.94
CA ALA A 50 -23.43 -15.20 -3.68
C ALA A 50 -23.31 -14.07 -2.65
N ALA A 51 -24.34 -13.87 -1.82
CA ALA A 51 -24.33 -12.88 -0.75
C ALA A 51 -23.10 -13.03 0.16
N MET A 52 -22.63 -14.27 0.38
CA MET A 52 -21.42 -14.57 1.16
C MET A 52 -20.10 -14.16 0.50
N LEU A 53 -20.11 -13.95 -0.81
CA LEU A 53 -18.93 -13.56 -1.60
C LEU A 53 -18.97 -12.08 -1.97
N SER A 54 -19.98 -11.34 -1.47
CA SER A 54 -20.18 -9.93 -1.80
C SER A 54 -19.78 -9.02 -0.66
N GLN A 55 -19.11 -7.91 -0.99
CA GLN A 55 -18.72 -6.92 0.01
C GLN A 55 -19.94 -6.21 0.62
N GLN A 56 -20.95 -5.93 -0.20
CA GLN A 56 -22.20 -5.32 0.23
C GLN A 56 -23.43 -6.02 -0.33
N VAL A 57 -24.53 -5.92 0.41
CA VAL A 57 -25.83 -6.50 0.05
C VAL A 57 -26.84 -5.37 -0.15
N VAL A 58 -27.39 -5.28 -1.35
CA VAL A 58 -28.45 -4.33 -1.71
C VAL A 58 -29.79 -5.07 -1.68
N LEU A 59 -30.69 -4.63 -0.80
CA LEU A 59 -32.08 -5.12 -0.74
C LEU A 59 -32.96 -4.23 -1.60
N VAL A 60 -33.58 -4.80 -2.63
CA VAL A 60 -34.51 -4.08 -3.50
C VAL A 60 -35.92 -4.31 -2.97
N LEU A 61 -36.44 -3.30 -2.28
CA LEU A 61 -37.72 -3.36 -1.57
C LEU A 61 -38.86 -2.88 -2.48
N SER A 62 -39.74 -3.82 -2.79
CA SER A 62 -41.06 -3.64 -3.38
C SER A 62 -42.10 -4.38 -2.53
N ARG A 63 -43.39 -4.10 -2.75
CA ARG A 63 -44.46 -4.84 -2.06
C ARG A 63 -44.38 -6.34 -2.37
N HIS A 64 -44.03 -6.69 -3.60
CA HIS A 64 -43.85 -8.08 -4.03
C HIS A 64 -42.66 -8.75 -3.33
N TYR A 65 -41.54 -8.03 -3.18
CA TYR A 65 -40.37 -8.54 -2.47
C TYR A 65 -40.68 -8.84 -0.99
N LEU A 66 -41.36 -7.92 -0.30
CA LEU A 66 -41.70 -8.07 1.12
C LEU A 66 -42.69 -9.22 1.37
N GLN A 67 -43.66 -9.44 0.48
CA GLN A 67 -44.66 -10.49 0.63
C GLN A 67 -44.14 -11.89 0.29
N GLY A 68 -43.16 -12.01 -0.61
CA GLY A 68 -42.70 -13.31 -1.11
C GLY A 68 -41.25 -13.65 -0.77
N THR A 69 -40.31 -12.79 -1.11
CA THR A 69 -38.87 -13.09 -1.12
C THR A 69 -38.21 -12.82 0.23
N TRP A 70 -38.67 -11.78 0.94
CA TRP A 70 -38.07 -11.33 2.20
C TRP A 70 -38.01 -12.44 3.26
N ALA A 71 -39.11 -13.16 3.51
CA ALA A 71 -39.14 -14.19 4.57
C ALA A 71 -38.09 -15.31 4.36
N SER A 72 -37.81 -15.68 3.11
CA SER A 72 -36.78 -16.65 2.77
C SER A 72 -35.37 -16.06 2.93
N PHE A 73 -35.18 -14.83 2.48
CA PHE A 73 -33.90 -14.13 2.55
C PHE A 73 -33.51 -13.77 3.98
N GLU A 74 -34.46 -13.33 4.80
CA GLU A 74 -34.28 -12.99 6.21
C GLU A 74 -33.70 -14.16 7.00
N LYS A 75 -34.19 -15.38 6.77
CA LYS A 75 -33.65 -16.59 7.39
C LYS A 75 -32.18 -16.80 7.03
N THR A 76 -31.81 -16.54 5.77
CA THR A 76 -30.42 -16.61 5.29
C THR A 76 -29.57 -15.52 5.94
N MET A 77 -30.06 -14.28 6.00
CA MET A 77 -29.37 -13.15 6.64
C MET A 77 -29.12 -13.36 8.13
N ARG A 78 -30.11 -13.87 8.88
CA ARG A 78 -29.94 -14.20 10.30
C ARG A 78 -28.85 -15.25 10.51
N GLN A 79 -28.81 -16.28 9.67
CA GLN A 79 -27.74 -17.28 9.70
C GLN A 79 -26.36 -16.67 9.40
N LEU A 80 -26.28 -15.74 8.45
CA LEU A 80 -25.02 -15.06 8.11
C LEU A 80 -24.54 -14.11 9.21
N SER A 81 -25.45 -13.37 9.84
CA SER A 81 -25.12 -12.43 10.92
C SER A 81 -24.54 -13.13 12.17
N GLN A 82 -24.95 -14.38 12.42
CA GLN A 82 -24.46 -15.18 13.56
C GLN A 82 -23.03 -15.71 13.36
N MET A 83 -22.50 -15.72 12.12
CA MET A 83 -21.14 -16.20 11.83
C MET A 83 -20.05 -15.15 12.15
N SER A 84 -20.39 -14.04 12.80
CA SER A 84 -19.52 -13.15 13.60
C SER A 84 -18.37 -12.40 12.92
N GLN A 85 -18.01 -12.71 11.67
CA GLN A 85 -16.89 -12.04 10.98
C GLN A 85 -17.30 -11.05 9.89
N TYR A 86 -18.57 -10.99 9.53
CA TYR A 86 -19.04 -10.15 8.44
C TYR A 86 -20.19 -9.24 8.89
N HIS A 87 -19.83 -8.03 9.35
CA HIS A 87 -20.75 -6.90 9.29
C HIS A 87 -20.92 -6.49 7.82
N HIS A 88 -21.70 -7.25 7.06
CA HIS A 88 -22.09 -6.84 5.71
C HIS A 88 -22.83 -5.49 5.84
N GLN A 89 -22.38 -4.48 5.10
CA GLN A 89 -23.15 -3.25 4.94
C GLN A 89 -24.36 -3.60 4.07
N VAL A 90 -25.53 -3.66 4.71
CA VAL A 90 -26.81 -3.88 4.03
C VAL A 90 -27.39 -2.52 3.69
N LEU A 91 -27.69 -2.31 2.41
CA LEU A 91 -28.33 -1.10 1.92
C LEU A 91 -29.72 -1.45 1.39
N ALA A 92 -30.76 -0.81 1.91
CA ALA A 92 -32.12 -0.99 1.41
C ALA A 92 -32.44 0.08 0.36
N VAL A 93 -33.05 -0.32 -0.75
CA VAL A 93 -33.53 0.56 -1.82
C VAL A 93 -35.02 0.36 -2.01
N LEU A 94 -35.82 1.39 -1.79
CA LEU A 94 -37.27 1.37 -1.98
C LEU A 94 -37.64 1.76 -3.40
N LEU A 95 -38.30 0.85 -4.13
CA LEU A 95 -38.86 1.14 -5.45
C LEU A 95 -40.22 1.85 -5.37
N GLU A 96 -40.95 1.60 -4.29
CA GLU A 96 -42.29 2.11 -4.04
C GLU A 96 -42.58 2.20 -2.54
N ASP A 97 -43.62 2.99 -2.22
CA ASP A 97 -44.11 3.14 -0.85
C ASP A 97 -44.72 1.81 -0.38
N CYS A 98 -44.08 1.22 0.64
CA CYS A 98 -44.45 -0.06 1.22
C CYS A 98 -44.21 -0.08 2.73
N ASP A 99 -44.94 -0.94 3.43
CA ASP A 99 -44.83 -1.09 4.88
C ASP A 99 -43.57 -1.90 5.23
N ILE A 100 -42.52 -1.20 5.64
CA ILE A 100 -41.22 -1.80 5.96
C ILE A 100 -41.33 -2.58 7.28
N PRO A 101 -41.01 -3.90 7.31
CA PRO A 101 -40.97 -4.66 8.55
C PRO A 101 -39.95 -4.10 9.54
N GLU A 102 -40.23 -4.20 10.85
CA GLU A 102 -39.31 -3.72 11.91
C GLU A 102 -37.89 -4.30 11.79
N SER A 103 -37.77 -5.53 11.30
CA SER A 103 -36.48 -6.20 11.04
C SER A 103 -35.62 -5.49 10.00
N ILE A 104 -36.23 -4.73 9.09
CA ILE A 104 -35.56 -3.91 8.08
C ILE A 104 -35.47 -2.45 8.52
N GLY A 105 -36.39 -1.99 9.38
CA GLY A 105 -36.48 -0.60 9.82
C GLY A 105 -35.22 -0.04 10.50
N SER A 106 -34.32 -0.92 10.97
CA SER A 106 -33.00 -0.52 11.49
C SER A 106 -31.97 -0.17 10.41
N PHE A 107 -32.21 -0.56 9.15
CA PHE A 107 -31.29 -0.29 8.04
C PHE A 107 -31.57 1.06 7.39
N TYR A 108 -30.52 1.66 6.83
CA TYR A 108 -30.66 2.85 6.02
C TYR A 108 -31.35 2.52 4.70
N CYS A 109 -32.37 3.30 4.38
CA CYS A 109 -33.25 3.12 3.23
C CYS A 109 -33.06 4.28 2.24
N LEU A 110 -32.85 3.97 0.96
CA LEU A 110 -32.78 4.92 -0.14
C LEU A 110 -34.00 4.80 -1.03
N GLU A 111 -34.62 5.91 -1.39
CA GLU A 111 -35.74 5.93 -2.33
C GLU A 111 -35.23 5.96 -3.77
N ALA A 112 -35.60 4.96 -4.57
CA ALA A 112 -35.21 4.87 -5.99
C ALA A 112 -35.80 5.97 -6.87
N ARG A 113 -36.88 6.63 -6.39
CA ARG A 113 -37.58 7.71 -7.10
C ARG A 113 -36.95 9.08 -6.85
N ALA A 114 -36.02 9.19 -5.91
CA ALA A 114 -35.34 10.43 -5.62
C ALA A 114 -34.53 10.87 -6.86
N PRO A 115 -34.56 12.16 -7.24
CA PRO A 115 -33.86 12.65 -8.43
C PRO A 115 -32.34 12.49 -8.36
N ASP A 116 -31.79 12.39 -7.15
CA ASP A 116 -30.38 12.17 -6.81
C ASP A 116 -30.10 10.74 -6.35
N PHE A 117 -31.04 9.80 -6.52
CA PHE A 117 -30.94 8.42 -6.05
C PHE A 117 -29.60 7.78 -6.42
N PHE A 118 -29.21 7.83 -7.69
CA PHE A 118 -28.03 7.12 -8.16
C PHE A 118 -26.73 7.68 -7.55
N LEU A 119 -26.66 8.99 -7.32
CA LEU A 119 -25.52 9.64 -6.65
C LEU A 119 -25.50 9.30 -5.16
N ALA A 120 -26.65 9.36 -4.49
CA ALA A 120 -26.79 8.96 -3.09
C ALA A 120 -26.50 7.46 -2.89
N PHE A 121 -26.89 6.61 -3.84
CA PHE A 121 -26.64 5.18 -3.85
C PHE A 121 -25.15 4.87 -4.03
N THR A 122 -24.53 5.46 -5.04
CA THR A 122 -23.11 5.22 -5.34
C THR A 122 -22.15 5.78 -4.29
N SER A 123 -22.47 6.91 -3.66
CA SER A 123 -21.68 7.46 -2.55
C SER A 123 -21.63 6.54 -1.32
N ARG A 124 -22.61 5.64 -1.14
CA ARG A 124 -22.61 4.66 -0.04
C ARG A 124 -21.70 3.46 -0.29
N PHE A 125 -21.35 3.19 -1.56
CA PHE A 125 -20.39 2.15 -1.92
C PHE A 125 -18.95 2.63 -1.93
N GLN A 126 -18.74 3.95 -1.91
CA GLN A 126 -17.44 4.48 -1.56
C GLN A 126 -17.15 3.95 -0.16
N SER A 127 -16.11 3.12 -0.05
CA SER A 127 -15.57 2.76 1.26
C SER A 127 -15.50 4.06 2.05
N THR A 128 -16.08 4.10 3.25
CA THR A 128 -15.84 5.19 4.19
C THR A 128 -14.35 5.17 4.53
N THR A 129 -13.53 5.65 3.60
CA THR A 129 -12.12 5.88 3.77
C THR A 129 -12.08 7.05 4.71
N SER A 130 -12.03 6.76 6.00
CA SER A 130 -11.76 7.78 6.99
C SER A 130 -10.34 8.28 6.77
N ASN A 131 -10.12 9.56 7.06
CA ASN A 131 -8.77 10.11 7.14
C ASN A 131 -7.84 9.19 7.92
N GLY A 132 -6.68 8.89 7.33
CA GLY A 132 -5.69 7.97 7.89
C GLY A 132 -5.75 6.53 7.36
N THR A 133 -6.72 6.19 6.51
CA THR A 133 -6.77 4.86 5.88
C THR A 133 -5.65 4.70 4.86
N ILE A 134 -4.86 3.63 4.96
CA ILE A 134 -3.81 3.31 3.99
C ILE A 134 -4.47 2.70 2.75
N LEU A 135 -4.33 3.37 1.62
CA LEU A 135 -4.90 2.99 0.33
C LEU A 135 -3.95 2.12 -0.50
N ALA A 136 -2.67 2.49 -0.52
CA ALA A 136 -1.65 1.75 -1.24
C ALA A 136 -0.31 1.78 -0.50
N VAL A 137 0.49 0.73 -0.68
CA VAL A 137 1.84 0.64 -0.11
C VAL A 137 2.82 0.22 -1.19
N CYS A 138 3.75 1.10 -1.52
CA CYS A 138 4.86 0.77 -2.39
C CYS A 138 6.10 0.44 -1.54
N ARG A 139 6.71 -0.72 -1.77
CA ARG A 139 7.93 -1.12 -1.06
C ARG A 139 9.16 -0.83 -1.91
N LEU A 140 10.13 -0.16 -1.32
CA LEU A 140 11.44 0.10 -1.93
C LEU A 140 12.48 -0.82 -1.28
N HIS A 141 13.22 -1.55 -2.11
CA HIS A 141 14.37 -2.33 -1.72
C HIS A 141 15.65 -1.54 -1.98
N LEU A 142 16.53 -1.49 -1.00
CA LEU A 142 17.90 -1.06 -1.16
C LEU A 142 18.74 -2.22 -1.71
N CYS A 143 18.97 -2.21 -3.02
CA CYS A 143 19.86 -3.15 -3.67
C CYS A 143 21.30 -2.74 -3.40
N VAL A 144 21.98 -3.51 -2.54
CA VAL A 144 23.39 -3.32 -2.21
C VAL A 144 24.25 -4.11 -3.20
N GLY A 145 24.69 -3.45 -4.27
CA GLY A 145 25.68 -3.98 -5.21
C GLY A 145 26.99 -3.22 -5.17
N TRP A 146 27.74 -3.28 -6.28
CA TRP A 146 28.89 -2.40 -6.51
C TRP A 146 28.47 -0.93 -6.51
N ASN A 147 27.29 -0.66 -7.08
CA ASN A 147 26.53 0.56 -6.88
C ASN A 147 25.31 0.21 -6.04
N SER A 148 24.88 1.13 -5.18
CA SER A 148 23.66 0.98 -4.40
C SER A 148 22.55 1.82 -5.00
N PHE A 149 21.37 1.23 -5.13
CA PHE A 149 20.19 1.91 -5.65
C PHE A 149 18.94 1.49 -4.90
N LEU A 150 17.97 2.41 -4.83
CA LEU A 150 16.61 2.09 -4.42
C LEU A 150 15.84 1.63 -5.65
N THR A 151 15.27 0.44 -5.56
CA THR A 151 14.36 -0.10 -6.58
C THR A 151 13.06 -0.51 -5.91
N PRO A 152 11.90 -0.26 -6.53
CA PRO A 152 10.67 -0.87 -6.07
C PRO A 152 10.85 -2.41 -6.06
N VAL A 153 10.49 -3.06 -4.94
CA VAL A 153 10.68 -4.52 -4.74
C VAL A 153 9.99 -5.32 -5.83
N ASP A 154 8.87 -4.80 -6.32
CA ASP A 154 8.00 -5.47 -7.25
C ASP A 154 7.77 -4.56 -8.45
N GLY A 155 8.50 -4.80 -9.55
CA GLY A 155 8.19 -4.19 -10.85
C GLY A 155 6.75 -4.50 -11.32
N SER A 156 6.09 -5.47 -10.69
CA SER A 156 4.70 -5.88 -10.86
C SER A 156 3.75 -5.46 -9.72
N CYS A 157 4.19 -4.84 -8.62
CA CYS A 157 3.27 -4.42 -7.55
C CYS A 157 2.51 -3.14 -7.86
N LEU A 158 2.93 -2.41 -8.91
CA LEU A 158 2.05 -1.43 -9.55
C LEU A 158 0.87 -2.12 -10.29
N ASP A 159 0.98 -3.41 -10.63
CA ASP A 159 -0.13 -4.18 -11.22
C ASP A 159 -1.02 -4.85 -10.16
N THR A 160 -0.52 -5.08 -8.94
CA THR A 160 -1.27 -5.77 -7.87
C THR A 160 -1.69 -4.87 -6.70
N SER A 161 -1.15 -3.66 -6.57
CA SER A 161 -1.71 -2.69 -5.62
C SER A 161 -3.09 -2.29 -6.12
N PRO A 162 -4.14 -2.27 -5.25
CA PRO A 162 -5.43 -1.74 -5.64
C PRO A 162 -5.19 -0.35 -6.19
N SER A 163 -5.55 -0.14 -7.46
CA SER A 163 -5.35 1.15 -8.10
C SER A 163 -6.05 2.20 -7.23
N LEU A 164 -5.42 3.35 -7.00
CA LEU A 164 -6.03 4.43 -6.21
C LEU A 164 -7.37 4.88 -6.81
N SER A 165 -7.57 4.64 -8.11
CA SER A 165 -8.86 4.76 -8.79
C SER A 165 -9.97 3.95 -8.13
N SER A 166 -9.64 2.83 -7.52
CA SER A 166 -10.60 1.96 -6.85
C SER A 166 -11.15 2.58 -5.55
N HIS A 167 -10.54 3.67 -5.08
CA HIS A 167 -11.03 4.52 -4.00
C HIS A 167 -11.54 5.87 -4.50
N GLY A 168 -11.94 5.94 -5.78
CA GLY A 168 -12.43 7.17 -6.43
C GLY A 168 -11.35 8.22 -6.70
N ILE A 169 -10.07 7.90 -6.45
CA ILE A 169 -8.97 8.84 -6.70
C ILE A 169 -8.45 8.61 -8.11
N GLY A 170 -8.86 9.49 -9.03
CA GLY A 170 -8.43 9.48 -10.43
C GLY A 170 -6.93 9.72 -10.59
N MET A 171 -6.13 8.67 -10.41
CA MET A 171 -4.68 8.69 -10.54
C MET A 171 -4.24 7.52 -11.43
N GLU A 172 -3.60 7.86 -12.56
CA GLU A 172 -3.15 6.86 -13.52
C GLU A 172 -1.93 6.08 -12.97
N LYS A 173 -1.73 4.86 -13.48
CA LYS A 173 -0.59 4.01 -13.08
C LYS A 173 0.75 4.68 -13.42
N THR A 174 0.81 5.40 -14.54
CA THR A 174 1.97 6.20 -15.00
C THR A 174 2.31 7.30 -13.99
N GLU A 175 1.30 8.03 -13.55
CA GLU A 175 1.43 9.09 -12.54
C GLU A 175 1.89 8.53 -11.19
N LEU A 176 1.32 7.40 -10.75
CA LEU A 176 1.77 6.70 -9.55
C LEU A 176 3.25 6.28 -9.64
N ALA A 177 3.67 5.76 -10.79
CA ALA A 177 5.07 5.39 -11.02
C ALA A 177 5.99 6.62 -11.01
N GLU A 178 5.54 7.74 -11.57
CA GLU A 178 6.28 9.01 -11.55
C GLU A 178 6.43 9.55 -10.13
N ILE A 179 5.37 9.53 -9.32
CA ILE A 179 5.42 9.93 -7.91
C ILE A 179 6.36 9.03 -7.13
N VAL A 180 6.29 7.71 -7.29
CA VAL A 180 7.22 6.79 -6.63
C VAL A 180 8.66 7.05 -7.06
N SER A 181 8.88 7.35 -8.35
CA SER A 181 10.19 7.72 -8.88
C SER A 181 10.69 9.02 -8.24
N GLN A 182 9.85 10.06 -8.16
CA GLN A 182 10.16 11.34 -7.55
C GLN A 182 10.48 11.20 -6.05
N VAL A 183 9.64 10.46 -5.30
CA VAL A 183 9.86 10.22 -3.87
C VAL A 183 11.15 9.42 -3.64
N SER A 184 11.44 8.44 -4.50
CA SER A 184 12.63 7.58 -4.38
C SER A 184 13.95 8.23 -4.86
N ALA A 185 13.90 9.43 -5.46
CA ALA A 185 15.08 10.15 -5.91
C ALA A 185 15.81 10.82 -4.73
N VAL A 186 16.87 10.19 -4.21
CA VAL A 186 17.55 10.63 -2.97
C VAL A 186 18.69 11.64 -3.21
N ILE A 187 19.47 11.54 -4.30
CA ILE A 187 20.64 12.39 -4.54
C ILE A 187 20.73 12.79 -6.02
N ASP A 188 20.72 14.10 -6.29
CA ASP A 188 20.93 14.70 -7.63
C ASP A 188 20.04 14.07 -8.71
N SER A 189 18.74 13.90 -8.40
CA SER A 189 17.75 13.22 -9.23
C SER A 189 18.11 11.80 -9.69
N SER A 190 19.15 11.22 -9.10
CA SER A 190 19.61 9.87 -9.35
C SER A 190 19.27 8.95 -8.17
N ASN A 191 18.87 7.73 -8.47
CA ASN A 191 18.66 6.69 -7.45
C ASN A 191 20.00 6.12 -6.93
N LYS A 192 21.13 6.74 -7.25
CA LYS A 192 22.45 6.28 -6.81
C LYS A 192 22.70 6.73 -5.39
N LEU A 193 22.98 5.76 -4.54
CA LEU A 193 23.32 5.98 -3.15
C LEU A 193 24.83 6.13 -2.97
N PRO A 194 25.26 6.80 -1.88
CA PRO A 194 26.66 7.03 -1.63
C PRO A 194 27.44 5.72 -1.51
N TRP A 195 28.70 5.78 -1.94
CA TRP A 195 29.66 4.67 -1.93
C TRP A 195 29.69 3.85 -0.64
N ILE A 196 29.45 4.50 0.51
CA ILE A 196 29.49 3.85 1.83
C ILE A 196 28.37 2.84 2.07
N LEU A 197 27.30 2.89 1.26
CA LEU A 197 26.22 1.91 1.29
C LEU A 197 26.47 0.71 0.35
N SER A 198 27.49 0.79 -0.51
CA SER A 198 27.84 -0.26 -1.47
C SER A 198 28.65 -1.41 -0.87
N ALA A 199 28.93 -2.43 -1.68
CA ALA A 199 29.85 -3.52 -1.32
C ALA A 199 31.34 -3.09 -1.34
N GLN A 200 31.67 -1.92 -1.89
CA GLN A 200 33.06 -1.49 -2.08
C GLN A 200 33.86 -1.31 -0.78
N PRO A 201 33.32 -0.72 0.32
CA PRO A 201 34.04 -0.64 1.59
C PRO A 201 34.39 -2.02 2.16
N LEU A 202 33.51 -3.01 1.97
CA LEU A 202 33.76 -4.40 2.37
C LEU A 202 34.89 -5.00 1.53
N ALA A 203 34.87 -4.78 0.20
CA ALA A 203 35.92 -5.25 -0.69
C ALA A 203 37.29 -4.63 -0.33
N VAL A 204 37.33 -3.34 0.02
CA VAL A 204 38.55 -2.68 0.49
C VAL A 204 39.04 -3.31 1.80
N LEU A 205 38.17 -3.55 2.78
CA LEU A 205 38.56 -4.23 4.02
C LEU A 205 39.09 -5.65 3.77
N LEU A 206 38.46 -6.40 2.88
CA LEU A 206 38.91 -7.74 2.50
C LEU A 206 40.27 -7.71 1.80
N LEU A 207 40.48 -6.76 0.88
CA LEU A 207 41.77 -6.56 0.22
C LEU A 207 42.87 -6.19 1.22
N CYS A 208 42.57 -5.28 2.14
CA CYS A 208 43.47 -4.92 3.24
C CYS A 208 43.84 -6.13 4.10
N LEU A 209 42.88 -6.99 4.45
CA LEU A 209 43.12 -8.23 5.19
C LEU A 209 43.99 -9.22 4.40
N LEU A 210 43.70 -9.39 3.10
CA LEU A 210 44.45 -10.29 2.21
C LEU A 210 45.89 -9.82 2.00
N LEU A 211 46.15 -8.51 1.94
CA LEU A 211 47.51 -7.96 1.84
C LEU A 211 48.26 -8.04 3.17
N TRP A 212 47.55 -7.89 4.28
CA TRP A 212 48.15 -7.96 5.62
C TRP A 212 48.58 -9.37 6.01
N LEU A 213 47.81 -10.41 5.67
CA LEU A 213 48.11 -11.79 6.04
C LEU A 213 49.52 -12.25 5.59
N PRO A 214 49.93 -12.11 4.32
CA PRO A 214 51.29 -12.43 3.88
C PRO A 214 52.37 -11.59 4.56
N ALA A 215 52.12 -10.30 4.78
CA ALA A 215 53.07 -9.42 5.48
C ALA A 215 53.28 -9.87 6.93
N CYS A 216 52.20 -10.26 7.61
CA CYS A 216 52.23 -10.79 8.96
C CYS A 216 53.02 -12.10 9.02
N VAL A 217 52.74 -13.05 8.12
CA VAL A 217 53.48 -14.32 8.02
C VAL A 217 54.96 -14.08 7.72
N ALA A 218 55.29 -13.21 6.77
CA ALA A 218 56.67 -12.88 6.42
C ALA A 218 57.43 -12.29 7.61
N ILE A 219 56.81 -11.41 8.39
CA ILE A 219 57.45 -10.84 9.59
C ILE A 219 57.62 -11.88 10.67
N ILE A 220 56.63 -12.76 10.88
CA ILE A 220 56.75 -13.85 11.87
C ILE A 220 57.88 -14.81 11.46
N VAL A 221 57.94 -15.23 10.20
CA VAL A 221 58.90 -16.23 9.70
C VAL A 221 60.32 -15.66 9.59
N VAL A 222 60.49 -14.47 9.01
CA VAL A 222 61.81 -13.91 8.70
C VAL A 222 62.46 -13.27 9.93
N HIS A 223 61.67 -12.66 10.81
CA HIS A 223 62.21 -11.91 11.94
C HIS A 223 62.07 -12.68 13.26
N LEU A 224 62.05 -14.01 13.24
CA LEU A 224 61.96 -14.82 14.46
C LEU A 224 63.22 -14.69 15.35
N ASP A 225 64.40 -14.44 14.76
CA ASP A 225 65.70 -14.53 15.46
C ASP A 225 66.50 -13.22 15.59
N GLU A 226 66.10 -12.11 14.95
CA GLU A 226 66.88 -10.87 15.02
C GLU A 226 66.47 -9.94 16.17
N LEU A 227 67.41 -9.70 17.09
CA LEU A 227 67.42 -8.65 18.12
C LEU A 227 67.68 -7.23 17.55
N SER A 228 67.60 -7.06 16.22
CA SER A 228 67.87 -5.78 15.58
C SER A 228 66.79 -4.76 15.98
N GLY A 229 67.20 -3.61 16.53
CA GLY A 229 66.29 -2.57 17.05
C GLY A 229 65.30 -2.00 16.02
N ILE A 230 65.48 -2.31 14.73
CA ILE A 230 64.62 -1.92 13.61
C ILE A 230 63.38 -2.82 13.51
N ALA A 231 63.39 -4.03 14.08
CA ALA A 231 62.29 -4.98 13.99
C ALA A 231 61.04 -4.57 14.81
N LEU A 232 61.23 -3.79 15.88
CA LEU A 232 60.15 -3.41 16.81
C LEU A 232 59.04 -2.53 16.18
N PRO A 233 59.34 -1.42 15.47
CA PRO A 233 58.31 -0.60 14.82
C PRO A 233 57.56 -1.35 13.70
N VAL A 234 58.24 -2.24 12.98
CA VAL A 234 57.64 -3.07 11.92
C VAL A 234 56.64 -4.06 12.54
N ARG A 235 57.04 -4.78 13.60
CA ARG A 235 56.15 -5.68 14.34
C ARG A 235 54.95 -4.92 14.90
N LEU A 236 55.17 -3.78 15.55
CA LEU A 236 54.10 -2.97 16.12
C LEU A 236 53.06 -2.57 15.06
N THR A 237 53.50 -2.13 13.89
CA THR A 237 52.60 -1.72 12.79
C THR A 237 51.72 -2.89 12.32
N VAL A 238 52.30 -4.08 12.19
CA VAL A 238 51.57 -5.29 11.79
C VAL A 238 50.60 -5.77 12.85
N PHE A 239 50.95 -5.66 14.14
CA PHE A 239 50.04 -6.01 15.24
C PHE A 239 48.94 -4.97 15.47
N LEU A 240 49.17 -3.70 15.14
CA LEU A 240 48.15 -2.63 15.21
C LEU A 240 47.16 -2.67 14.04
N PHE A 241 47.53 -3.28 12.91
CA PHE A 241 46.69 -3.30 11.72
C PHE A 241 45.31 -3.97 11.93
N PRO A 242 45.18 -5.15 12.59
CA PRO A 242 43.88 -5.71 12.94
C PRO A 242 43.02 -4.77 13.79
N LEU A 243 43.63 -4.03 14.72
CA LEU A 243 42.91 -3.02 15.51
C LEU A 243 42.37 -1.91 14.59
N GLY A 244 43.18 -1.46 13.63
CA GLY A 244 42.76 -0.53 12.57
C GLY A 244 41.59 -1.06 11.73
N LEU A 245 41.61 -2.34 11.34
CA LEU A 245 40.49 -2.97 10.62
C LEU A 245 39.21 -3.01 11.45
N VAL A 246 39.31 -3.33 12.75
CA VAL A 246 38.15 -3.33 13.67
C VAL A 246 37.57 -1.93 13.81
N VAL A 247 38.40 -0.92 14.04
CA VAL A 247 37.97 0.49 14.12
C VAL A 247 37.37 0.94 12.78
N GLY A 248 38.00 0.60 11.66
CA GLY A 248 37.48 0.90 10.31
C GLY A 248 36.13 0.25 10.04
N GLY A 249 35.97 -1.02 10.38
CA GLY A 249 34.70 -1.74 10.28
C GLY A 249 33.60 -1.12 11.14
N TYR A 250 33.94 -0.69 12.36
CA TYR A 250 33.00 0.03 13.23
C TYR A 250 32.59 1.39 12.64
N LEU A 251 33.54 2.17 12.11
CA LEU A 251 33.25 3.44 11.45
C LEU A 251 32.38 3.27 10.20
N ILE A 252 32.61 2.22 9.40
CA ILE A 252 31.77 1.88 8.24
C ILE A 252 30.35 1.51 8.70
N LYS A 253 30.21 0.67 9.73
CA LYS A 253 28.91 0.31 10.31
C LYS A 253 28.16 1.54 10.83
N TRP A 254 28.85 2.41 11.55
CA TRP A 254 28.28 3.66 12.09
C TRP A 254 27.85 4.60 10.97
N ARG A 255 28.70 4.84 9.97
CA ARG A 255 28.35 5.66 8.79
C ARG A 255 27.20 5.07 7.98
N ARG A 256 27.13 3.74 7.84
CA ARG A 256 25.99 3.07 7.19
C ARG A 256 24.69 3.33 7.95
N SER A 257 24.69 3.20 9.28
CA SER A 257 23.52 3.51 10.11
C SER A 257 23.11 4.99 10.03
N TYR A 258 24.08 5.91 10.00
CA TYR A 258 23.84 7.33 9.78
C TYR A 258 23.15 7.58 8.43
N TRP A 259 23.68 6.99 7.36
CA TRP A 259 23.12 7.15 6.03
C TRP A 259 21.74 6.53 5.87
N MET A 260 21.46 5.38 6.49
CA MET A 260 20.10 4.81 6.46
C MET A 260 19.07 5.77 7.07
N ARG A 261 19.39 6.42 8.19
CA ARG A 261 18.51 7.46 8.77
C ARG A 261 18.37 8.67 7.85
N LYS A 262 19.46 9.10 7.23
CA LYS A 262 19.44 10.21 6.28
C LYS A 262 18.60 9.91 5.03
N VAL A 263 18.64 8.68 4.52
CA VAL A 263 17.78 8.23 3.40
C VAL A 263 16.31 8.35 3.79
N VAL A 264 15.90 7.90 4.98
CA VAL A 264 14.51 8.06 5.44
C VAL A 264 14.11 9.54 5.49
N GLN A 265 14.96 10.39 6.04
CA GLN A 265 14.69 11.84 6.10
C GLN A 265 14.50 12.44 4.71
N LEU A 266 15.34 12.05 3.75
CA LEU A 266 15.23 12.50 2.36
C LEU A 266 13.95 11.98 1.68
N LEU A 267 13.59 10.71 1.88
CA LEU A 267 12.33 10.17 1.36
C LEU A 267 11.12 10.92 1.93
N VAL A 268 11.10 11.20 3.24
CA VAL A 268 10.03 11.97 3.89
C VAL A 268 10.00 13.41 3.37
N GLN A 269 11.16 14.03 3.17
CA GLN A 269 11.25 15.38 2.62
C GLN A 269 10.70 15.43 1.18
N ASN A 270 11.02 14.44 0.34
CA ASN A 270 10.49 14.35 -1.02
C ASN A 270 8.96 14.14 -1.01
N CYS A 271 8.41 13.42 -0.01
CA CYS A 271 6.96 13.32 0.15
C CYS A 271 6.30 14.68 0.40
N VAL A 272 6.97 15.65 1.03
CA VAL A 272 6.41 16.99 1.30
C VAL A 272 6.08 17.71 -0.01
N GLU A 273 6.98 17.67 -1.00
CA GLU A 273 6.77 18.30 -2.31
C GLU A 273 5.59 17.67 -3.04
N VAL A 274 5.49 16.35 -3.03
CA VAL A 274 4.37 15.60 -3.62
C VAL A 274 3.05 15.93 -2.92
N ASN A 275 3.05 15.97 -1.58
CA ASN A 275 1.86 16.32 -0.80
C ASN A 275 1.41 17.75 -1.05
N GLN A 276 2.35 18.68 -1.22
CA GLN A 276 2.02 20.06 -1.58
C GLN A 276 1.36 20.12 -2.97
N ALA A 277 1.84 19.34 -3.94
CA ALA A 277 1.20 19.23 -5.25
C ALA A 277 -0.22 18.64 -5.15
N PHE A 278 -0.42 17.57 -4.37
CA PHE A 278 -1.75 17.00 -4.13
C PHE A 278 -2.72 17.96 -3.47
N TYR A 279 -2.24 18.71 -2.48
CA TYR A 279 -3.04 19.74 -1.82
C TYR A 279 -3.52 20.81 -2.81
N PHE A 280 -2.63 21.32 -3.68
CA PHE A 280 -3.01 22.31 -4.68
C PHE A 280 -3.93 21.76 -5.78
N GLN A 281 -3.86 20.46 -6.05
CA GLN A 281 -4.75 19.78 -6.98
C GLN A 281 -6.10 19.40 -6.36
N GLY A 282 -6.28 19.58 -5.04
CA GLY A 282 -7.49 19.17 -4.33
C GLY A 282 -7.69 17.66 -4.27
N ARG A 283 -6.59 16.88 -4.29
CA ARG A 283 -6.66 15.41 -4.22
C ARG A 283 -6.63 14.96 -2.76
N PRO A 284 -7.55 14.08 -2.32
CA PRO A 284 -7.62 13.61 -0.93
C PRO A 284 -6.57 12.52 -0.63
N LEU A 285 -5.30 12.85 -0.85
CA LEU A 285 -4.16 11.94 -0.74
C LEU A 285 -3.05 12.57 0.09
N PHE A 286 -2.47 11.74 0.94
CA PHE A 286 -1.26 12.02 1.69
C PHE A 286 -0.25 10.90 1.48
N VAL A 287 0.94 11.27 1.04
CA VAL A 287 2.07 10.35 0.85
C VAL A 287 3.03 10.50 2.01
N THR A 288 3.46 9.38 2.56
CA THR A 288 4.54 9.37 3.55
C THR A 288 5.45 8.18 3.34
N SER A 289 6.64 8.22 3.93
CA SER A 289 7.57 7.11 3.86
C SER A 289 8.06 6.70 5.24
N ALA A 290 8.31 5.40 5.41
CA ALA A 290 8.89 4.87 6.62
C ALA A 290 9.92 3.79 6.31
N HIS A 291 10.83 3.57 7.27
CA HIS A 291 11.75 2.45 7.26
C HIS A 291 11.08 1.24 7.91
N LEU A 292 10.93 0.16 7.14
CA LEU A 292 10.24 -1.04 7.59
C LEU A 292 11.21 -2.00 8.28
N ARG A 293 12.28 -2.39 7.57
CA ARG A 293 13.30 -3.35 8.00
C ARG A 293 14.63 -3.03 7.31
N ALA A 294 15.69 -3.75 7.68
CA ALA A 294 17.00 -3.59 7.06
C ALA A 294 16.89 -3.60 5.52
N ASN A 295 17.36 -2.52 4.89
CA ASN A 295 17.34 -2.32 3.43
C ASN A 295 15.94 -2.27 2.79
N MET A 296 14.86 -2.11 3.57
CA MET A 296 13.49 -1.96 3.05
C MET A 296 12.82 -0.71 3.58
N PHE A 297 12.28 0.06 2.65
CA PHE A 297 11.49 1.26 2.91
C PHE A 297 10.08 1.05 2.34
N SER A 298 9.12 1.79 2.85
CA SER A 298 7.74 1.75 2.37
C SER A 298 7.25 3.17 2.17
N ILE A 299 6.63 3.42 1.02
CA ILE A 299 5.87 4.62 0.72
C ILE A 299 4.40 4.25 0.91
N TYR A 300 3.72 4.97 1.79
CA TYR A 300 2.31 4.80 2.09
C TYR A 300 1.54 5.91 1.40
N PHE A 301 0.50 5.53 0.67
CA PHE A 301 -0.52 6.42 0.16
C PHE A 301 -1.71 6.30 1.11
N VAL A 302 -2.01 7.38 1.80
CA VAL A 302 -3.01 7.46 2.86
C VAL A 302 -4.11 8.39 2.38
N TYR A 303 -5.36 7.99 2.57
CA TYR A 303 -6.49 8.87 2.33
C TYR A 303 -6.45 10.02 3.34
N PHE A 304 -6.49 11.24 2.83
CA PHE A 304 -6.51 12.43 3.66
C PHE A 304 -7.26 13.54 2.93
N ASP A 305 -8.49 13.79 3.33
CA ASP A 305 -9.26 14.94 2.92
C ASP A 305 -9.15 16.05 3.97
N ALA A 306 -8.67 17.23 3.55
CA ALA A 306 -8.54 18.37 4.44
C ALA A 306 -9.91 18.96 4.85
N THR A 307 -10.95 18.73 4.04
CA THR A 307 -12.31 19.23 4.32
C THR A 307 -12.96 18.52 5.50
N ASP A 308 -12.60 17.25 5.75
CA ASP A 308 -13.06 16.45 6.87
C ASP A 308 -12.43 16.85 8.22
N CYS A 309 -11.39 17.71 8.21
CA CYS A 309 -10.67 18.13 9.42
C CYS A 309 -11.19 19.43 10.06
N VAL A 310 -12.21 20.07 9.47
CA VAL A 310 -12.78 21.36 9.90
C VAL A 310 -14.08 21.16 10.67
#